data_AF-A0A3C0ME73-F1
#
_entry.id   AF-A0A3C0ME73-F1
#
_cell.length_a   1.000
_cell.length_b   1.000
_cell.length_c   1.000
_cell.angle_alpha   90.00
_cell.angle_beta   90.00
_cell.angle_gamma   90.00
#
_symmetry.space_group_name_H-M   'P 1'
#
loop_
_entity.id
_entity.type
_entity.pdbx_description
1 polymer ?
#
loop_
_entity_poly.entity_id
_entity_poly.type
_entity_poly.pdbx_seq_one_letter_code
_entity_poly.pdbx_strand_id
1 'polypeptide(L)'
;EDGDITHVEGRIDPLADAETVETELMLADLESLERRLANTEKKAKTGDKEAKAQLEVMTIALALLREGKPARSALKSLSDEQVLAYRQLMLLTAKPVVYVANVEEASAAKGNAQSDRVAKRAAEEGAAFVAISAKIESEIAMLSADERAAFLEELGLQEPGLNRLIRAGYDLLGLITYFTVGPKETRAWT
;
A
#
# COMPACT_ATOMS: atom_id res chain seq x y z
N GLU A 1 1.43 13.67 21.79
CA GLU A 1 0.09 13.92 21.22
C GLU A 1 -0.06 15.42 21.05
N ASP A 2 -0.28 15.87 19.82
CA ASP A 2 -0.44 17.28 19.50
C ASP A 2 -1.94 17.62 19.53
N GLY A 3 -2.34 18.54 20.42
CA GLY A 3 -3.74 18.90 20.67
C GLY A 3 -4.39 19.72 19.56
N ASP A 4 -3.59 20.20 18.60
CA ASP A 4 -4.04 21.01 17.46
C ASP A 4 -4.62 20.16 16.30
N ILE A 5 -4.49 18.84 16.35
CA ILE A 5 -5.06 17.93 15.34
C ILE A 5 -6.36 17.31 15.87
N THR A 6 -7.50 17.77 15.35
CA THR A 6 -8.81 17.23 15.72
C THR A 6 -9.11 15.97 14.90
N HIS A 7 -9.31 14.82 15.57
CA HIS A 7 -9.74 13.59 14.92
C HIS A 7 -11.26 13.58 14.71
N VAL A 8 -11.74 13.11 13.55
CA VAL A 8 -13.17 13.09 13.20
C VAL A 8 -14.00 12.29 14.21
N GLU A 9 -13.44 11.19 14.73
CA GLU A 9 -14.08 10.35 15.76
C GLU A 9 -13.82 10.80 17.22
N GLY A 10 -13.07 11.88 17.44
CA GLY A 10 -12.69 12.35 18.78
C GLY A 10 -11.74 11.42 19.54
N ARG A 11 -11.18 10.40 18.87
CA ARG A 11 -10.15 9.48 19.38
C ARG A 11 -9.08 9.26 18.31
N ILE A 12 -7.85 8.97 18.72
CA ILE A 12 -6.78 8.60 17.79
C ILE A 12 -6.59 7.08 17.84
N ASP A 13 -7.00 6.37 16.79
CA ASP A 13 -6.76 4.93 16.67
C ASP A 13 -6.43 4.53 15.22
N PRO A 14 -5.15 4.55 14.82
CA PRO A 14 -4.76 4.35 13.43
C PRO A 14 -5.11 2.95 12.89
N LEU A 15 -5.30 1.96 13.76
CA LEU A 15 -5.74 0.64 13.33
C LEU A 15 -7.23 0.63 12.95
N ALA A 16 -8.06 1.35 13.70
CA ALA A 16 -9.49 1.51 13.38
C ALA A 16 -9.67 2.33 12.09
N ASP A 17 -8.86 3.37 11.91
CA ASP A 17 -8.87 4.18 10.69
C ASP A 17 -8.49 3.34 9.46
N ALA A 18 -7.42 2.53 9.58
CA ALA A 18 -7.00 1.62 8.52
C ALA A 18 -8.06 0.54 8.21
N GLU A 19 -8.70 -0.02 9.24
CA GLU A 19 -9.78 -1.00 9.09
C GLU A 19 -11.02 -0.41 8.41
N THR A 20 -11.34 0.85 8.70
CA THR A 20 -12.43 1.57 8.04
C THR A 20 -12.16 1.69 6.54
N VAL A 21 -10.97 2.19 6.16
CA VAL A 21 -10.58 2.32 4.75
C VAL A 21 -10.58 0.96 4.04
N GLU A 22 -10.00 -0.08 4.66
CA GLU A 22 -9.96 -1.42 4.05
C GLU A 22 -11.38 -1.99 3.86
N THR A 23 -12.27 -1.78 4.84
CA THR A 23 -13.67 -2.21 4.75
C THR A 23 -14.41 -1.51 3.60
N GLU A 24 -14.24 -0.20 3.45
CA GLU A 24 -14.85 0.56 2.35
C GLU A 24 -14.37 0.05 0.98
N LEU A 25 -13.06 -0.20 0.83
CA LEU A 25 -12.49 -0.76 -0.39
C LEU A 25 -13.01 -2.17 -0.69
N MET A 26 -13.13 -3.02 0.34
CA MET A 26 -13.67 -4.37 0.20
C MET A 26 -15.15 -4.36 -0.22
N LEU A 27 -15.95 -3.45 0.33
CA LEU A 27 -17.36 -3.30 -0.04
C LEU A 27 -17.50 -2.85 -1.51
N ALA A 28 -16.66 -1.92 -1.96
CA ALA A 28 -16.64 -1.49 -3.36
C ALA A 28 -16.28 -2.63 -4.32
N ASP A 29 -15.27 -3.44 -3.95
CA ASP A 29 -14.90 -4.63 -4.73
C ASP A 29 -16.02 -5.68 -4.73
N LEU A 30 -16.67 -5.92 -3.58
CA LEU A 30 -17.77 -6.87 -3.45
C LEU A 30 -18.95 -6.48 -4.36
N GLU A 31 -19.40 -5.22 -4.29
CA GLU A 31 -20.47 -4.72 -5.15
C GLU A 31 -20.12 -4.84 -6.65
N SER A 32 -18.88 -4.49 -7.01
CA SER A 32 -18.38 -4.61 -8.37
C SER A 32 -18.43 -6.06 -8.88
N LEU A 33 -17.98 -7.02 -8.06
CA LEU A 33 -18.01 -8.43 -8.43
C LEU A 33 -19.43 -8.97 -8.55
N GLU A 34 -20.31 -8.66 -7.59
CA GLU A 34 -21.70 -9.14 -7.58
C GLU A 34 -22.49 -8.64 -8.81
N ARG A 35 -22.27 -7.39 -9.23
CA ARG A 35 -22.89 -6.84 -10.45
C ARG A 35 -22.42 -7.54 -11.73
N ARG A 36 -21.15 -7.98 -11.78
CA ARG A 36 -20.56 -8.62 -12.96
C ARG A 36 -20.86 -10.11 -13.04
N LEU A 37 -21.04 -10.77 -11.89
CA LEU A 37 -21.14 -12.22 -11.75
C LEU A 37 -22.13 -12.86 -12.73
N ALA A 38 -23.38 -12.40 -12.74
CA ALA A 38 -24.44 -13.00 -13.56
C ALA A 38 -24.14 -12.94 -15.08
N ASN A 39 -23.48 -11.88 -15.54
CA ASN A 39 -23.10 -11.74 -16.95
C ASN A 39 -21.90 -12.65 -17.27
N THR A 40 -20.90 -12.69 -16.39
CA THR A 40 -19.73 -13.56 -16.54
C THR A 40 -20.14 -15.04 -16.55
N GLU A 41 -21.06 -15.45 -15.68
CA GLU A 41 -21.62 -16.81 -15.66
C GLU A 41 -22.33 -17.18 -16.98
N LYS A 42 -23.12 -16.26 -17.56
CA LYS A 42 -23.80 -16.50 -18.84
C LYS A 42 -22.78 -16.73 -19.95
N LYS A 43 -21.75 -15.89 -20.06
CA LYS A 43 -20.67 -16.03 -21.06
C LYS A 43 -19.86 -17.32 -20.85
N ALA A 44 -19.55 -17.66 -19.60
CA ALA A 44 -18.84 -18.89 -19.28
C ALA A 44 -19.63 -20.13 -19.74
N LYS A 45 -20.96 -20.13 -19.57
CA LYS A 45 -21.85 -21.21 -20.05
C LYS A 45 -21.89 -21.33 -21.57
N THR A 46 -21.70 -20.24 -22.33
CA THR A 46 -21.63 -20.29 -23.80
C THR A 46 -20.28 -20.77 -24.33
N GLY A 47 -19.35 -21.16 -23.46
CA GLY A 47 -18.06 -21.74 -23.85
C GLY A 47 -16.92 -20.73 -23.97
N ASP A 48 -17.14 -19.46 -23.60
CA ASP A 48 -16.10 -18.44 -23.57
C ASP A 48 -15.04 -18.82 -22.52
N LYS A 49 -13.80 -19.04 -22.99
CA LYS A 49 -12.68 -19.47 -22.15
C LYS A 49 -12.23 -18.38 -21.16
N GLU A 50 -12.24 -17.12 -21.58
CA GLU A 50 -11.85 -16.00 -20.73
C GLU A 50 -12.88 -15.79 -19.63
N ALA A 51 -14.17 -15.85 -19.98
CA ALA A 51 -15.24 -15.74 -18.98
C ALA A 51 -15.22 -16.90 -17.96
N LYS A 52 -14.83 -18.11 -18.38
CA LYS A 52 -14.65 -19.25 -17.46
C LYS A 52 -13.49 -19.01 -16.48
N ALA A 53 -12.34 -18.57 -16.97
CA ALA A 53 -11.18 -18.26 -16.14
C ALA A 53 -11.52 -17.14 -15.14
N GLN A 54 -12.15 -16.06 -15.61
CA GLN A 54 -12.60 -14.96 -14.75
C GLN A 54 -13.63 -15.39 -13.71
N LEU A 55 -14.57 -16.27 -14.06
CA LEU A 55 -15.60 -16.75 -13.12
C LEU A 55 -14.98 -17.54 -11.95
N GLU A 56 -13.98 -18.36 -12.25
CA GLU A 56 -13.25 -19.14 -11.25
C GLU A 56 -12.59 -18.22 -10.22
N VAL A 57 -11.77 -17.28 -10.68
CA VAL A 57 -11.08 -16.33 -9.79
C VAL A 57 -12.03 -15.35 -9.10
N MET A 58 -13.14 -14.99 -9.73
CA MET A 58 -14.17 -14.14 -9.16
C MET A 58 -14.85 -14.81 -7.96
N THR A 59 -15.07 -16.12 -8.03
CA THR A 59 -15.66 -16.89 -6.92
C THR A 59 -14.72 -16.93 -5.72
N ILE A 60 -13.40 -17.06 -5.96
CA ILE A 60 -12.37 -16.99 -4.90
C ILE A 60 -12.39 -15.60 -4.23
N ALA A 61 -12.37 -14.53 -5.02
CA ALA A 61 -12.38 -13.17 -4.51
C ALA A 61 -13.66 -12.86 -3.71
N LEU A 62 -14.84 -13.27 -4.21
CA LEU A 62 -16.12 -13.11 -3.51
C LEU A 62 -16.14 -13.84 -2.16
N ALA A 63 -15.58 -15.04 -2.07
CA ALA A 63 -15.51 -15.78 -0.82
C ALA A 63 -14.67 -15.02 0.24
N LEU A 64 -13.50 -14.49 -0.14
CA LEU A 64 -12.66 -13.71 0.75
C LEU A 64 -13.34 -12.42 1.23
N LEU A 65 -13.90 -11.64 0.30
CA LEU A 65 -14.52 -10.35 0.63
C LEU A 65 -15.72 -10.53 1.58
N ARG A 66 -16.49 -11.61 1.43
CA ARG A 66 -17.61 -11.95 2.34
C ARG A 66 -17.14 -12.38 3.73
N GLU A 67 -15.92 -12.90 3.84
CA GLU A 67 -15.26 -13.19 5.13
C GLU A 67 -14.55 -11.96 5.74
N GLY A 68 -14.65 -10.78 5.11
CA GLY A 68 -13.94 -9.58 5.56
C GLY A 68 -12.43 -9.63 5.31
N LYS A 69 -11.99 -10.42 4.32
CA LYS A 69 -10.58 -10.52 3.93
C LYS A 69 -10.34 -9.82 2.60
N PRO A 70 -9.26 -9.03 2.47
CA PRO A 70 -8.99 -8.30 1.24
C PRO A 70 -8.57 -9.25 0.12
N ALA A 71 -8.89 -8.87 -1.12
CA ALA A 71 -8.66 -9.69 -2.30
C ALA A 71 -7.17 -10.05 -2.52
N ARG A 72 -6.22 -9.26 -1.99
CA ARG A 72 -4.78 -9.55 -2.03
C ARG A 72 -4.40 -10.87 -1.34
N SER A 73 -5.23 -11.34 -0.40
CA SER A 73 -4.99 -12.58 0.36
C SER A 73 -4.98 -13.85 -0.49
N ALA A 74 -5.69 -13.84 -1.64
CA ALA A 74 -5.71 -14.99 -2.55
C ALA A 74 -4.40 -15.18 -3.33
N LEU A 75 -3.63 -14.11 -3.58
CA LEU A 75 -2.58 -14.08 -4.60
C LEU A 75 -1.51 -15.17 -4.44
N LYS A 76 -1.17 -15.55 -3.19
CA LYS A 76 -0.17 -16.59 -2.90
C LYS A 76 -0.65 -18.01 -3.22
N SER A 77 -1.96 -18.21 -3.33
CA SER A 77 -2.59 -19.52 -3.57
C SER A 77 -3.02 -19.74 -5.03
N LEU A 78 -2.89 -18.71 -5.87
CA LEU A 78 -3.26 -18.77 -7.28
C LEU A 78 -2.07 -19.23 -8.13
N SER A 79 -2.35 -20.01 -9.17
CA SER A 79 -1.41 -20.28 -10.26
C SER A 79 -1.16 -19.03 -11.11
N ASP A 80 -0.08 -19.01 -11.89
CA ASP A 80 0.27 -17.86 -12.75
C ASP A 80 -0.87 -17.48 -13.73
N GLU A 81 -1.56 -18.47 -14.29
CA GLU A 81 -2.70 -18.27 -15.19
C GLU A 81 -3.89 -17.64 -14.44
N GLN A 82 -4.18 -18.13 -13.23
CA GLN A 82 -5.21 -17.55 -12.37
C GLN A 82 -4.83 -16.13 -11.94
N VAL A 83 -3.56 -15.84 -11.63
CA VAL A 83 -3.11 -14.48 -11.28
C VAL A 83 -3.38 -13.51 -12.42
N LEU A 84 -3.16 -13.92 -13.68
CA LEU A 84 -3.44 -13.08 -14.84
C LEU A 84 -4.95 -12.75 -14.94
N ALA A 85 -5.81 -13.76 -14.82
CA ALA A 85 -7.27 -13.55 -14.79
C ALA A 85 -7.72 -12.72 -13.58
N TYR A 86 -7.10 -12.92 -12.41
CA TYR A 86 -7.38 -12.18 -11.18
C TYR A 86 -7.09 -10.69 -11.33
N ARG A 87 -5.96 -10.34 -11.96
CA ARG A 87 -5.59 -8.94 -12.25
C ARG A 87 -6.60 -8.25 -13.16
N GLN A 88 -7.19 -8.97 -14.12
CA GLN A 88 -8.24 -8.43 -15.00
C GLN A 88 -9.53 -8.07 -14.26
N LEU A 89 -9.74 -8.61 -13.05
CA LEU A 89 -10.87 -8.21 -12.22
C LEU A 89 -10.76 -6.74 -11.75
N MET A 90 -9.55 -6.16 -11.76
CA MET A 90 -9.24 -4.77 -11.39
C MET A 90 -9.71 -4.39 -9.98
N LEU A 91 -9.59 -5.32 -9.04
CA LEU A 91 -9.99 -5.12 -7.64
C LEU A 91 -9.05 -4.15 -6.92
N LEU A 92 -9.61 -3.27 -6.10
CA LEU A 92 -8.89 -2.29 -5.29
C LEU A 92 -8.07 -3.00 -4.21
N THR A 93 -8.70 -3.93 -3.49
CA THR A 93 -8.11 -4.67 -2.37
C THR A 93 -7.15 -5.77 -2.80
N ALA A 94 -7.02 -6.03 -4.11
CA ALA A 94 -6.00 -6.90 -4.67
C ALA A 94 -4.62 -6.22 -4.80
N LYS A 95 -4.58 -4.89 -4.74
CA LYS A 95 -3.33 -4.12 -4.83
C LYS A 95 -2.50 -4.32 -3.57
N PRO A 96 -1.16 -4.40 -3.68
CA PRO A 96 -0.28 -4.42 -2.52
C PRO A 96 -0.31 -3.04 -1.82
N VAL A 97 -0.01 -3.02 -0.52
CA VAL A 97 -0.09 -1.80 0.32
C VAL A 97 1.19 -1.56 1.10
N VAL A 98 1.44 -0.28 1.41
CA VAL A 98 2.48 0.18 2.33
C VAL A 98 1.77 0.97 3.43
N TYR A 99 2.06 0.66 4.68
CA TYR A 99 1.61 1.45 5.82
C TYR A 99 2.56 2.61 6.06
N VAL A 100 2.04 3.84 6.03
CA VAL A 100 2.80 5.05 6.31
C VAL A 100 2.26 5.67 7.57
N ALA A 101 3.00 5.56 8.67
CA ALA A 101 2.64 6.21 9.93
C ALA A 101 3.22 7.62 9.96
N ASN A 102 2.36 8.62 9.87
CA ASN A 102 2.74 10.01 10.11
C ASN A 102 2.83 10.27 11.62
N VAL A 103 4.01 10.60 12.10
CA VAL A 103 4.30 10.82 13.52
C VAL A 103 4.78 12.25 13.80
N GLU A 104 4.72 12.63 15.06
CA GLU A 104 5.34 13.86 15.55
C GLU A 104 6.86 13.87 15.33
N GLU A 105 7.43 15.06 15.30
CA GLU A 105 8.84 15.28 14.94
C GLU A 105 9.80 14.51 15.84
N ALA A 106 9.56 14.53 17.16
CA ALA A 106 10.35 13.81 18.16
C ALA A 106 10.35 12.28 17.95
N SER A 107 9.36 11.76 17.23
CA SER A 107 9.19 10.35 16.93
C SER A 107 9.59 9.98 15.51
N ALA A 108 10.06 10.93 14.69
CA ALA A 108 10.41 10.64 13.29
C ALA A 108 11.51 9.57 13.13
N ALA A 109 12.45 9.51 14.07
CA ALA A 109 13.56 8.55 14.03
C ALA A 109 13.22 7.16 14.59
N LYS A 110 12.40 7.10 15.65
CA LYS A 110 12.17 5.87 16.43
C LYS A 110 10.71 5.39 16.44
N GLY A 111 9.78 6.19 15.95
CA GLY A 111 8.37 5.98 16.11
C GLY A 111 7.85 6.35 17.51
N ASN A 112 6.58 6.03 17.72
CA ASN A 112 5.84 6.10 18.97
C ASN A 112 4.95 4.84 19.12
N ALA A 113 4.24 4.75 20.24
CA ALA A 113 3.37 3.62 20.55
C ALA A 113 2.30 3.35 19.47
N GLN A 114 1.80 4.38 18.79
CA GLN A 114 0.81 4.21 17.72
C GLN A 114 1.45 3.67 16.45
N SER A 115 2.63 4.18 16.07
CA SER A 115 3.37 3.69 14.92
C SER A 115 3.86 2.25 15.12
N ASP A 116 4.15 1.83 16.36
CA ASP A 116 4.51 0.44 16.68
C ASP A 116 3.33 -0.51 16.48
N ARG A 117 2.11 -0.09 16.85
CA ARG A 117 0.88 -0.86 16.57
C ARG A 117 0.68 -1.04 15.07
N VAL A 118 0.88 0.02 14.28
CA VAL A 118 0.78 -0.03 12.82
C VAL A 118 1.88 -0.91 12.22
N ALA A 119 3.11 -0.81 12.71
CA ALA A 119 4.23 -1.65 12.26
C ALA A 119 3.94 -3.15 12.50
N LYS A 120 3.38 -3.48 13.67
CA LYS A 120 2.96 -4.86 13.98
C LYS A 120 1.88 -5.35 13.02
N ARG A 121 0.86 -4.53 12.76
CA ARG A 121 -0.22 -4.87 11.81
C ARG A 121 0.32 -5.08 10.40
N ALA A 122 1.19 -4.19 9.94
CA ALA A 122 1.84 -4.32 8.62
C ALA A 122 2.64 -5.63 8.52
N ALA A 123 3.38 -6.01 9.56
CA ALA A 123 4.13 -7.26 9.60
C ALA A 123 3.23 -8.51 9.55
N GLU A 124 2.09 -8.50 10.27
CA GLU A 124 1.08 -9.58 10.23
C GLU A 124 0.49 -9.76 8.82
N GLU A 125 0.30 -8.67 8.09
CA GLU A 125 -0.19 -8.68 6.71
C GLU A 125 0.90 -8.91 5.65
N GLY A 126 2.18 -8.87 6.05
CA GLY A 126 3.31 -8.92 5.13
C GLY A 126 3.45 -7.66 4.26
N ALA A 127 2.93 -6.53 4.74
CA ALA A 127 3.03 -5.22 4.11
C ALA A 127 4.28 -4.47 4.58
N ALA A 128 4.80 -3.59 3.73
CA ALA A 128 5.88 -2.69 4.11
C ALA A 128 5.36 -1.60 5.06
N PHE A 129 6.25 -1.08 5.90
CA PHE A 129 5.94 -0.04 6.88
C PHE A 129 7.01 1.05 6.87
N VAL A 130 6.58 2.31 6.93
CA VAL A 130 7.47 3.47 7.07
C VAL A 130 6.87 4.47 8.06
N ALA A 131 7.61 4.83 9.11
CA ALA A 131 7.31 5.97 9.96
C ALA A 131 7.99 7.23 9.42
N ILE A 132 7.22 8.29 9.19
CA ILE A 132 7.69 9.60 8.72
C ILE A 132 7.07 10.72 9.55
N SER A 133 7.69 11.89 9.60
CA SER A 133 7.01 13.10 10.06
C SER A 133 6.81 14.02 8.88
N ALA A 134 5.57 14.16 8.41
CA ALA A 134 5.24 14.99 7.26
C ALA A 134 5.68 16.46 7.46
N LYS A 135 5.72 16.93 8.72
CA LYS A 135 6.21 18.25 9.08
C LYS A 135 7.72 18.39 8.82
N ILE A 136 8.54 17.48 9.35
CA ILE A 136 9.98 17.42 9.05
C ILE A 136 10.23 17.31 7.54
N GLU A 137 9.48 16.46 6.83
CA GLU A 137 9.66 16.32 5.37
C GLU A 137 9.35 17.63 4.62
N SER A 138 8.35 18.39 5.08
CA SER A 138 8.00 19.68 4.49
C SER A 138 9.08 20.75 4.74
N GLU A 139 9.70 20.75 5.91
CA GLU A 139 10.79 21.65 6.26
C GLU A 139 12.05 21.30 5.46
N ILE A 140 12.41 20.01 5.41
CA ILE A 140 13.52 19.49 4.59
C ILE A 140 13.40 19.91 3.12
N ALA A 141 12.18 19.95 2.57
CA ALA A 141 11.94 20.32 1.18
C ALA A 141 12.27 21.80 0.87
N MET A 142 12.32 22.66 1.89
CA MET A 142 12.64 24.09 1.75
C MET A 142 14.12 24.40 1.99
N LEU A 143 14.89 23.44 2.53
CA LEU A 143 16.31 23.63 2.84
C LEU A 143 17.19 23.40 1.61
N SER A 144 18.33 24.10 1.60
CA SER A 144 19.42 23.76 0.67
C SER A 144 20.07 22.42 1.03
N ALA A 145 20.88 21.86 0.13
CA ALA A 145 21.53 20.56 0.35
C ALA A 145 22.46 20.57 1.58
N ASP A 146 23.15 21.69 1.82
CA ASP A 146 24.08 21.84 2.93
C ASP A 146 23.34 21.96 4.28
N GLU A 147 22.24 22.71 4.31
CA GLU A 147 21.40 22.87 5.50
C GLU A 147 20.67 21.57 5.87
N ARG A 148 20.23 20.81 4.85
CA ARG A 148 19.53 19.54 5.04
C ARG A 148 20.37 18.54 5.82
N ALA A 149 21.67 18.46 5.55
CA ALA A 149 22.55 17.51 6.21
C ALA A 149 22.66 17.81 7.72
N ALA A 150 22.87 19.08 8.08
CA ALA A 150 22.92 19.52 9.48
C ALA A 150 21.58 19.28 10.20
N PHE A 151 20.46 19.61 9.54
CA PHE A 151 19.12 19.43 10.11
C PHE A 151 18.80 17.95 10.39
N LEU A 152 19.14 17.05 9.47
CA LEU A 152 18.97 15.61 9.66
C LEU A 152 19.82 15.08 10.82
N GLU A 153 21.07 15.54 10.93
CA GLU A 153 21.98 15.15 12.00
C GLU A 153 21.46 15.56 13.38
N GLU A 154 20.94 16.80 13.51
CA GLU A 154 20.33 17.30 14.74
C GLU A 154 19.13 16.44 15.20
N LEU A 155 18.35 15.92 14.24
CA LEU A 155 17.20 15.05 14.48
C LEU A 155 17.59 13.57 14.64
N GLY A 156 18.87 13.22 14.50
CA GLY A 156 19.35 11.84 14.55
C GLY A 156 18.86 10.98 13.37
N LEU A 157 18.53 11.62 12.24
CA LEU A 157 18.11 10.97 11.01
C LEU A 157 19.29 10.84 10.05
N GLN A 158 19.49 9.64 9.49
CA GLN A 158 20.53 9.44 8.47
C GLN A 158 20.08 9.91 7.08
N GLU A 159 18.77 9.92 6.85
CA GLU A 159 18.17 10.31 5.59
C GLU A 159 16.72 10.75 5.81
N PRO A 160 16.13 11.47 4.83
CA PRO A 160 14.72 11.82 4.83
C PRO A 160 13.82 10.58 4.84
N GLY A 161 12.73 10.63 5.59
CA GLY A 161 11.68 9.63 5.58
C GLY A 161 11.04 9.47 4.20
N LEU A 162 10.94 10.53 3.41
CA LEU A 162 10.42 10.45 2.04
C LEU A 162 11.26 9.53 1.14
N ASN A 163 12.59 9.50 1.33
CA ASN A 163 13.46 8.58 0.58
C ASN A 163 13.16 7.11 0.94
N ARG A 164 12.90 6.83 2.22
CA ARG A 164 12.49 5.49 2.69
C ARG A 164 11.14 5.09 2.08
N LEU A 165 10.18 6.02 2.02
CA LEU A 165 8.87 5.79 1.39
C LEU A 165 8.99 5.53 -0.12
N ILE A 166 9.82 6.30 -0.82
CA ILE A 166 10.05 6.10 -2.27
C ILE A 166 10.60 4.69 -2.54
N ARG A 167 11.60 4.25 -1.78
CA ARG A 167 12.16 2.90 -1.94
C ARG A 167 11.14 1.81 -1.61
N ALA A 168 10.39 1.96 -0.51
CA ALA A 168 9.33 1.03 -0.17
C ALA A 168 8.27 0.93 -1.28
N GLY A 169 7.89 2.05 -1.91
CA GLY A 169 6.97 2.05 -3.04
C GLY A 169 7.55 1.42 -4.32
N TYR A 170 8.84 1.63 -4.58
CA TYR A 170 9.54 1.02 -5.71
C TYR A 170 9.61 -0.51 -5.58
N ASP A 171 9.96 -0.99 -4.39
CA ASP A 171 10.00 -2.41 -4.05
C ASP A 171 8.61 -3.03 -4.09
N LEU A 172 7.59 -2.33 -3.59
CA LEU A 172 6.18 -2.78 -3.61
C LEU A 172 5.68 -3.08 -5.03
N LEU A 173 6.11 -2.26 -5.99
CA LEU A 173 5.74 -2.39 -7.39
C LEU A 173 6.60 -3.43 -8.14
N GLY A 174 7.60 -4.02 -7.48
CA GLY A 174 8.53 -4.97 -8.08
C GLY A 174 9.41 -4.34 -9.16
N LEU A 175 9.67 -3.03 -9.06
CA LEU A 175 10.49 -2.31 -10.01
C LEU A 175 11.98 -2.58 -9.75
N ILE A 176 12.78 -2.57 -10.81
CA ILE A 176 14.23 -2.77 -10.73
C ILE A 176 14.95 -1.63 -11.41
N THR A 177 16.17 -1.33 -10.96
CA THR A 177 16.98 -0.28 -11.57
C THR A 177 18.17 -0.86 -12.32
N TYR A 178 18.40 -0.41 -13.55
CA TYR A 178 19.66 -0.61 -14.27
C TYR A 178 20.28 0.73 -14.67
N PHE A 179 21.60 0.72 -14.92
CA PHE A 179 22.36 1.94 -15.20
C PHE A 179 22.96 1.94 -16.59
N THR A 180 22.91 3.11 -17.24
CA THR A 180 23.74 3.43 -18.39
C THR A 180 24.77 4.45 -17.97
N VAL A 181 26.06 4.15 -18.19
CA VAL A 181 27.18 5.00 -17.76
C VAL A 181 28.05 5.33 -18.98
N GLY A 182 28.27 6.62 -19.22
CA GLY A 182 29.20 7.09 -20.24
C GLY A 182 29.76 8.47 -19.92
N PRO A 183 30.70 8.99 -20.73
CA PRO A 183 31.40 10.25 -20.44
C PRO A 183 30.49 11.48 -20.36
N LYS A 184 29.30 11.44 -20.98
CA LYS A 184 28.34 12.55 -21.01
C LYS A 184 27.20 12.41 -20.00
N GLU A 185 26.85 11.19 -19.62
CA GLU A 185 25.66 10.92 -18.81
C GLU A 185 25.83 9.64 -18.01
N THR A 186 25.35 9.68 -16.77
CA THR A 186 25.06 8.51 -15.95
C THR A 186 23.59 8.56 -15.60
N ARG A 187 22.84 7.51 -15.93
CA ARG A 187 21.39 7.47 -15.75
C ARG A 187 20.92 6.15 -15.18
N ALA A 188 19.99 6.25 -14.24
CA ALA A 188 19.19 5.16 -13.70
C ALA A 188 17.89 5.02 -14.51
N TRP A 189 17.53 3.78 -14.87
CA TRP A 189 16.32 3.43 -15.58
C TRP A 189 15.48 2.47 -14.74
N THR A 190 14.16 2.62 -14.83
CA THR A 190 13.14 1.79 -14.17
C THR A 190 12.49 0.87 -15.18
#